data_AF-A0A225VMD6-F1
#
_entry.id   AF-A0A225VMD6-F1
#
_cell.length_a   1.000
_cell.length_b   1.000
_cell.length_c   1.000
_cell.angle_alpha   90.00
_cell.angle_beta   90.00
_cell.angle_gamma   90.00
#
_symmetry.space_group_name_H-M   'P 1'
#
loop_
_entity.id
_entity.type
_entity.pdbx_description
1 polymer ?
#
loop_
_entity_poly.entity_id
_entity_poly.type
_entity_poly.pdbx_seq_one_letter_code
_entity_poly.pdbx_strand_id
1 'polypeptide(L)'
;MAAVGAVVDAVFGSYDVKNAKQWRDEDLLYREQEKQWREDSIQREYEWRRADLVRERRVVKLENEKRIIDARHRQLVTVSQMSALFAGFTMSTIVEVQIADATSQPVMIAYGAVCCLEFIVMLMCMLTCMALLLALTRFVTHTLEGEVHALSSLELDVVSPFYGWWLNKCEREWIMAYRLFRSGLSLFLAQVALLGWAVFGEWLAAASCMTALCVLALSYLELRVASRWRYLVRFPEPQTPGSPTSARRPADASPIPLTP
;
A
#
# COMPACT_ATOMS: atom_id res chain seq x y z
N MET A 1 10.03 34.77 -93.63
CA MET A 1 8.81 34.15 -93.05
C MET A 1 9.09 32.77 -92.46
N ALA A 2 9.78 31.84 -93.13
CA ALA A 2 10.05 30.49 -92.61
C ALA A 2 10.95 30.43 -91.34
N ALA A 3 11.96 31.30 -91.24
CA ALA A 3 12.85 31.33 -90.08
C ALA A 3 12.19 31.81 -88.77
N VAL A 4 11.12 32.62 -88.87
CA VAL A 4 10.38 33.11 -87.69
C VAL A 4 9.48 32.01 -87.14
N GLY A 5 8.84 31.21 -88.00
CA GLY A 5 8.03 30.06 -87.58
C GLY A 5 8.85 28.98 -86.85
N ALA A 6 10.05 28.67 -87.35
CA ALA A 6 10.92 27.66 -86.72
C ALA A 6 11.45 28.11 -85.33
N VAL A 7 11.74 29.40 -85.14
CA VAL A 7 12.15 29.94 -83.84
C VAL A 7 10.98 29.95 -82.86
N VAL A 8 9.78 30.27 -83.33
CA VAL A 8 8.56 30.28 -82.52
C VAL A 8 8.19 28.85 -82.08
N ASP A 9 8.25 27.86 -82.98
CA ASP A 9 8.02 26.44 -82.64
C ASP A 9 9.10 25.88 -81.69
N ALA A 10 10.37 26.28 -81.86
CA ALA A 10 11.43 25.90 -80.93
C ALA A 10 11.23 26.52 -79.53
N VAL A 11 10.76 27.78 -79.46
CA VAL A 11 10.46 28.45 -78.20
C VAL A 11 9.24 27.83 -77.52
N PHE A 12 8.14 27.59 -78.24
CA PHE A 12 6.96 26.91 -77.70
C PHE A 12 7.25 25.46 -77.30
N GLY A 13 8.01 24.70 -78.11
CA GLY A 13 8.46 23.36 -77.74
C GLY A 13 9.37 23.35 -76.52
N SER A 14 10.26 24.34 -76.38
CA SER A 14 11.10 24.47 -75.17
C SER A 14 10.28 24.85 -73.93
N TYR A 15 9.21 25.62 -74.10
CA TYR A 15 8.29 25.99 -73.03
C TYR A 15 7.46 24.79 -72.58
N ASP A 16 6.90 24.02 -73.51
CA ASP A 16 6.14 22.81 -73.20
C ASP A 16 7.00 21.75 -72.50
N VAL A 17 8.25 21.56 -72.93
CA VAL A 17 9.18 20.62 -72.28
C VAL A 17 9.53 21.09 -70.86
N LYS A 18 9.73 22.39 -70.64
CA LYS A 18 9.97 22.96 -69.30
C LYS A 18 8.75 22.81 -68.41
N ASN A 19 7.56 23.10 -68.94
CA ASN A 19 6.30 22.99 -68.20
C ASN A 19 6.00 21.53 -67.82
N ALA A 20 6.17 20.59 -68.75
CA ALA A 20 6.00 19.16 -68.49
C ALA A 20 7.04 18.58 -67.52
N LYS A 21 8.24 19.19 -67.44
CA LYS A 21 9.22 18.85 -66.40
C LYS A 21 8.79 19.42 -65.06
N GLN A 22 8.40 20.70 -65.03
CA GLN A 22 7.94 21.37 -63.82
C GLN A 22 6.75 20.66 -63.18
N TRP A 23 5.73 20.27 -63.96
CA TRP A 23 4.59 19.51 -63.44
C TRP A 23 4.98 18.15 -62.88
N ARG A 24 5.96 17.47 -63.48
CA ARG A 24 6.47 16.20 -62.94
C ARG A 24 7.24 16.39 -61.65
N ASP A 25 8.07 17.43 -61.57
CA ASP A 25 8.82 17.76 -60.36
C ASP A 25 7.85 18.17 -59.23
N GLU A 26 6.81 18.95 -59.52
CA GLU A 26 5.74 19.32 -58.59
C GLU A 26 4.91 18.10 -58.12
N ASP A 27 4.55 17.17 -59.02
CA ASP A 27 3.84 15.93 -58.69
C ASP A 27 4.69 15.00 -57.81
N LEU A 28 5.99 14.90 -58.07
CA LEU A 28 6.91 14.15 -57.22
C LEU A 28 7.01 14.77 -55.82
N LEU A 29 7.17 16.09 -55.72
CA LEU A 29 7.20 16.81 -54.44
C LEU A 29 5.88 16.66 -53.67
N TYR A 30 4.74 16.72 -54.36
CA TYR A 30 3.44 16.52 -53.74
C TYR A 30 3.31 15.12 -53.13
N ARG A 31 3.73 14.08 -53.86
CA ARG A 31 3.74 12.70 -53.34
C ARG A 31 4.68 12.51 -52.16
N GLU A 32 5.84 13.16 -52.18
CA GLU A 32 6.78 13.15 -51.06
C GLU A 32 6.17 13.81 -49.81
N GLN A 33 5.49 14.95 -49.97
CA GLN A 33 4.76 15.60 -48.88
C GLN A 33 3.62 14.73 -48.35
N GLU A 34 2.83 14.10 -49.21
CA GLU A 34 1.79 13.15 -48.76
C GLU A 34 2.39 11.98 -47.98
N LYS A 35 3.53 11.45 -48.43
CA LYS A 35 4.22 10.37 -47.73
C LYS A 35 4.69 10.83 -46.35
N GLN A 36 5.31 12.02 -46.27
CA GLN A 36 5.71 12.63 -45.00
C GLN A 36 4.51 12.84 -44.07
N TRP A 37 3.39 13.37 -44.57
CA TRP A 37 2.18 13.56 -43.75
C TRP A 37 1.59 12.25 -43.24
N ARG A 38 1.68 11.17 -44.01
CA ARG A 38 1.26 9.83 -43.55
C ARG A 38 2.20 9.29 -42.48
N GLU A 39 3.51 9.44 -42.65
CA GLU A 39 4.49 9.03 -41.65
C GLU A 39 4.32 9.83 -40.35
N ASP A 40 4.17 11.15 -40.45
CA ASP A 40 3.94 12.04 -39.31
C ASP A 40 2.61 11.81 -38.61
N SER A 41 1.54 11.45 -39.35
CA SER A 41 0.25 11.12 -38.74
C SER A 41 0.32 9.82 -37.95
N ILE A 42 0.99 8.80 -38.50
CA ILE A 42 1.22 7.52 -37.82
C ILE A 42 2.08 7.71 -36.58
N GLN A 43 3.17 8.50 -36.67
CA GLN A 43 4.04 8.78 -35.52
C GLN A 43 3.29 9.52 -34.42
N ARG A 44 2.53 10.57 -34.75
CA ARG A 44 1.72 11.30 -33.77
C ARG A 44 0.65 10.43 -33.12
N GLU A 45 -0.03 9.59 -33.90
CA GLU A 45 -1.00 8.65 -33.33
C GLU A 45 -0.32 7.68 -32.37
N TYR A 46 0.83 7.11 -32.75
CA TYR A 46 1.58 6.20 -31.90
C TYR A 46 2.04 6.87 -30.60
N GLU A 47 2.57 8.09 -30.67
CA GLU A 47 2.98 8.86 -29.49
C GLU A 47 1.80 9.18 -28.57
N TRP A 48 0.67 9.57 -29.14
CA TRP A 48 -0.54 9.86 -28.39
C TRP A 48 -1.07 8.61 -27.68
N ARG A 49 -1.16 7.48 -28.39
CA ARG A 49 -1.54 6.19 -27.81
C ARG A 49 -0.59 5.76 -26.70
N ARG A 50 0.71 5.94 -26.89
CA ARG A 50 1.72 5.60 -25.87
C ARG A 50 1.56 6.47 -24.63
N ALA A 51 1.31 7.77 -24.79
CA ALA A 51 1.08 8.68 -23.68
C ALA A 51 -0.20 8.32 -22.91
N ASP A 52 -1.29 8.00 -23.62
CA ASP A 52 -2.56 7.58 -23.01
C ASP A 52 -2.40 6.27 -22.22
N LEU A 53 -1.74 5.25 -22.79
CA LEU A 53 -1.49 3.99 -22.07
C LEU A 53 -0.64 4.17 -20.81
N VAL A 54 0.27 5.15 -20.78
CA VAL A 54 1.04 5.48 -19.58
C VAL A 54 0.16 6.19 -18.55
N ARG A 55 -0.73 7.09 -19.00
CA ARG A 55 -1.68 7.79 -18.13
C ARG A 55 -2.67 6.82 -17.48
N GLU A 56 -3.29 5.95 -18.27
CA GLU A 56 -4.24 4.94 -17.78
C GLU A 56 -3.60 4.03 -16.74
N ARG A 57 -2.39 3.52 -17.00
CA ARG A 57 -1.66 2.69 -16.04
C ARG A 57 -1.38 3.42 -14.73
N ARG A 58 -1.03 4.71 -14.76
CA ARG A 58 -0.81 5.51 -13.53
C ARG A 58 -2.10 5.67 -12.74
N VAL A 59 -3.23 5.91 -13.40
CA VAL A 59 -4.54 6.00 -12.73
C VAL A 59 -4.90 4.67 -12.07
N VAL A 60 -4.77 3.56 -12.80
CA VAL A 60 -5.05 2.22 -12.25
C VAL A 60 -4.12 1.90 -11.07
N LYS A 61 -2.84 2.26 -11.16
CA LYS A 61 -1.88 2.10 -10.06
C LYS A 61 -2.28 2.92 -8.83
N LEU A 62 -2.63 4.19 -9.03
CA LEU A 62 -3.09 5.06 -7.96
C LEU A 62 -4.33 4.49 -7.26
N GLU A 63 -5.31 4.02 -8.02
CA GLU A 63 -6.50 3.38 -7.47
C GLU A 63 -6.16 2.12 -6.67
N ASN A 64 -5.23 1.30 -7.17
CA ASN A 64 -4.80 0.10 -6.45
C ASN A 64 -4.14 0.45 -5.11
N GLU A 65 -3.23 1.42 -5.09
CA GLU A 65 -2.61 1.91 -3.85
C GLU A 65 -3.67 2.49 -2.89
N LYS A 66 -4.64 3.27 -3.41
CA LYS A 66 -5.77 3.78 -2.61
C LYS A 66 -6.60 2.66 -1.98
N ARG A 67 -6.85 1.55 -2.68
CA ARG A 67 -7.58 0.38 -2.12
C ARG A 67 -6.81 -0.28 -0.97
N ILE A 68 -5.50 -0.42 -1.11
CA ILE A 68 -4.64 -0.99 -0.05
C ILE A 68 -4.66 -0.10 1.18
N ILE A 69 -4.54 1.22 0.97
CA ILE A 69 -4.62 2.22 2.05
C ILE A 69 -5.99 2.17 2.73
N ASP A 70 -7.08 2.13 1.97
CA ASP A 70 -8.44 2.06 2.49
C ASP A 70 -8.68 0.78 3.32
N ALA A 71 -8.12 -0.36 2.89
CA ALA A 71 -8.15 -1.58 3.68
C ALA A 71 -7.44 -1.42 5.05
N ARG A 72 -6.26 -0.77 5.07
CA ARG A 72 -5.53 -0.48 6.33
C ARG A 72 -6.25 0.55 7.19
N HIS A 73 -6.82 1.58 6.58
CA HIS A 73 -7.64 2.58 7.26
C HIS A 73 -8.81 1.91 7.99
N ARG A 74 -9.57 1.05 7.30
CA ARG A 74 -10.67 0.29 7.91
C ARG A 74 -10.21 -0.56 9.09
N GLN A 75 -9.08 -1.27 8.96
CA GLN A 75 -8.52 -2.06 10.06
C GLN A 75 -8.20 -1.19 11.29
N LEU A 76 -7.52 -0.05 11.11
CA LEU A 76 -7.19 0.88 12.19
C LEU A 76 -8.44 1.44 12.87
N VAL A 77 -9.46 1.81 12.10
CA VAL A 77 -10.75 2.31 12.63
C VAL A 77 -11.47 1.24 13.44
N THR A 78 -11.55 0.00 12.94
CA THR A 78 -12.22 -1.07 13.68
C THR A 78 -11.49 -1.38 14.98
N VAL A 79 -10.16 -1.43 14.98
CA VAL A 79 -9.36 -1.67 16.20
C VAL A 79 -9.54 -0.52 17.21
N SER A 80 -9.51 0.73 16.76
CA SER A 80 -9.70 1.88 17.66
C SER A 80 -11.12 1.89 18.26
N GLN A 81 -12.15 1.63 17.45
CA GLN A 81 -13.54 1.53 17.92
C GLN A 81 -13.71 0.40 18.95
N MET A 82 -13.16 -0.79 18.68
CA MET A 82 -13.21 -1.89 19.64
C MET A 82 -12.49 -1.54 20.95
N SER A 83 -11.31 -0.91 20.89
CA SER A 83 -10.59 -0.49 22.10
C SER A 83 -11.38 0.54 22.92
N ALA A 84 -12.09 1.46 22.28
CA ALA A 84 -12.94 2.43 22.95
C ALA A 84 -14.15 1.76 23.64
N LEU A 85 -14.76 0.75 23.00
CA LEU A 85 -15.86 -0.01 23.58
C LEU A 85 -15.42 -0.79 24.83
N PHE A 86 -14.27 -1.47 24.79
CA PHE A 86 -13.73 -2.16 25.96
C PHE A 86 -13.42 -1.20 27.10
N ALA A 87 -12.72 -0.09 26.82
CA ALA A 87 -12.43 0.94 27.82
C ALA A 87 -13.72 1.53 28.44
N GLY A 88 -14.76 1.75 27.64
CA GLY A 88 -16.07 2.20 28.10
C GLY A 88 -16.78 1.18 28.99
N PHE A 89 -16.71 -0.11 28.64
CA PHE A 89 -17.25 -1.18 29.48
C PHE A 89 -16.51 -1.28 30.80
N THR A 90 -15.17 -1.26 30.79
CA THR A 90 -14.36 -1.25 32.01
C THR A 90 -14.75 -0.08 32.91
N MET A 91 -14.93 1.12 32.35
CA MET A 91 -15.38 2.29 33.12
C MET A 91 -16.79 2.10 33.72
N SER A 92 -17.75 1.60 32.96
CA SER A 92 -19.11 1.30 33.45
C SER A 92 -19.06 0.27 34.58
N THR A 93 -18.28 -0.81 34.43
CA THR A 93 -18.13 -1.81 35.50
C THR A 93 -17.45 -1.29 36.76
N ILE A 94 -16.59 -0.27 36.68
CA ILE A 94 -15.99 0.35 37.89
C ILE A 94 -17.07 1.11 38.67
N VAL A 95 -17.99 1.78 37.99
CA VAL A 95 -18.98 2.68 38.61
C VAL A 95 -20.24 1.92 39.06
N GLU A 96 -20.67 0.93 38.28
CA GLU A 96 -21.97 0.26 38.48
C GLU A 96 -21.89 -0.96 39.39
N VAL A 97 -20.72 -1.61 39.48
CA VAL A 97 -20.59 -2.84 40.26
C VAL A 97 -20.57 -2.52 41.76
N GLN A 98 -21.60 -3.00 42.45
CA GLN A 98 -21.63 -3.01 43.91
C GLN A 98 -20.90 -4.25 44.41
N ILE A 99 -19.77 -4.03 45.09
CA ILE A 99 -18.93 -5.10 45.65
C ILE A 99 -19.57 -5.56 46.95
N ALA A 100 -19.65 -6.87 47.17
CA ALA A 100 -20.18 -7.42 48.41
C ALA A 100 -19.24 -7.11 49.59
N ASP A 101 -19.79 -6.68 50.74
CA ASP A 101 -19.02 -6.27 51.93
C ASP A 101 -18.13 -7.38 52.50
N ALA A 102 -18.45 -8.65 52.24
CA ALA A 102 -17.69 -9.83 52.69
C ALA A 102 -16.47 -10.17 51.81
N THR A 103 -16.15 -9.35 50.80
CA THR A 103 -15.08 -9.65 49.83
C THR A 103 -13.68 -9.46 50.45
N SER A 104 -12.78 -10.40 50.17
CA SER A 104 -11.39 -10.30 50.62
C SER A 104 -10.66 -9.10 49.99
N GLN A 105 -9.97 -8.31 50.81
CA GLN A 105 -9.14 -7.16 50.38
C GLN A 105 -8.19 -7.44 49.18
N PRO A 106 -7.47 -8.57 49.09
CA PRO A 106 -6.57 -8.81 47.95
C PRO A 106 -7.29 -8.89 46.60
N VAL A 107 -8.52 -9.42 46.56
CA VAL A 107 -9.31 -9.51 45.30
C VAL A 107 -9.74 -8.13 44.83
N MET A 108 -10.13 -7.25 45.76
CA MET A 108 -10.47 -5.86 45.42
C MET A 108 -9.28 -5.08 44.87
N ILE A 109 -8.10 -5.22 45.50
CA ILE A 109 -6.88 -4.56 45.02
C ILE A 109 -6.50 -5.09 43.62
N ALA A 110 -6.55 -6.40 43.42
CA ALA A 110 -6.27 -7.01 42.12
C ALA A 110 -7.26 -6.55 41.04
N TYR A 111 -8.56 -6.52 41.36
CA TYR A 111 -9.60 -6.03 40.45
C TYR A 111 -9.35 -4.59 40.04
N GLY A 112 -9.16 -3.67 40.99
CA GLY A 112 -8.89 -2.26 40.70
C GLY A 112 -7.61 -2.06 39.88
N ALA A 113 -6.54 -2.79 40.20
CA ALA A 113 -5.29 -2.72 39.45
C ALA A 113 -5.45 -3.19 38.00
N VAL A 114 -6.17 -4.30 37.76
CA VAL A 114 -6.43 -4.82 36.42
C VAL A 114 -7.32 -3.86 35.62
N CYS A 115 -8.39 -3.32 36.22
CA CYS A 115 -9.26 -2.33 35.57
C CYS A 115 -8.46 -1.09 35.11
N CYS A 116 -7.65 -0.51 36.00
CA CYS A 116 -6.83 0.66 35.68
C CYS A 116 -5.81 0.35 34.57
N LEU A 117 -5.13 -0.79 34.67
CA LEU A 117 -4.13 -1.19 33.68
C LEU A 117 -4.78 -1.44 32.32
N GLU A 118 -5.92 -2.11 32.28
CA GLU A 118 -6.67 -2.35 31.05
C GLU A 118 -7.07 -1.02 30.39
N PHE A 119 -7.66 -0.11 31.17
CA PHE A 119 -8.08 1.20 30.67
C PHE A 119 -6.91 1.97 30.05
N ILE A 120 -5.76 2.02 30.74
CA ILE A 120 -4.56 2.69 30.24
C ILE A 120 -4.07 2.03 28.95
N VAL A 121 -4.01 0.70 28.90
CA VAL A 121 -3.53 -0.04 27.74
C VAL A 121 -4.45 0.15 26.52
N MET A 122 -5.77 0.09 26.72
CA MET A 122 -6.75 0.32 25.65
C MET A 122 -6.75 1.78 25.18
N LEU A 123 -6.60 2.74 26.09
CA LEU A 123 -6.46 4.15 25.75
C LEU A 123 -5.20 4.40 24.91
N MET A 124 -4.06 3.84 25.29
CA MET A 124 -2.82 3.94 24.52
C MET A 124 -2.94 3.27 23.14
N CYS A 125 -3.64 2.14 23.05
CA CYS A 125 -3.97 1.50 21.76
C CYS A 125 -4.81 2.42 20.87
N MET A 126 -5.85 3.05 21.42
CA MET A 126 -6.71 3.98 20.69
C MET A 126 -5.92 5.21 20.20
N LEU A 127 -5.11 5.82 21.06
CA LEU A 127 -4.29 6.99 20.72
C LEU A 127 -3.26 6.67 19.64
N THR A 128 -2.60 5.52 19.71
CA THR A 128 -1.66 5.08 18.67
C THR A 128 -2.36 4.82 17.34
N CYS A 129 -3.55 4.18 17.34
CA CYS A 129 -4.36 4.03 16.13
C CYS A 129 -4.81 5.38 15.56
N MET A 130 -5.18 6.35 16.41
CA MET A 130 -5.54 7.70 15.98
C MET A 130 -4.35 8.42 15.31
N ALA A 131 -3.16 8.33 15.91
CA ALA A 131 -1.94 8.90 15.34
C ALA A 131 -1.59 8.27 13.98
N LEU A 132 -1.73 6.94 13.86
CA LEU A 132 -1.56 6.22 12.60
C LEU A 132 -2.58 6.65 11.53
N LEU A 133 -3.85 6.84 11.92
CA LEU A 133 -4.89 7.36 11.01
C LEU A 133 -4.58 8.78 10.53
N LEU A 134 -4.08 9.66 11.40
CA LEU A 134 -3.64 11.00 11.01
C LEU A 134 -2.44 10.96 10.04
N ALA A 135 -1.46 10.09 10.30
CA ALA A 135 -0.34 9.90 9.40
C ALA A 135 -0.79 9.35 8.03
N LEU A 136 -1.71 8.38 8.04
CA LEU A 136 -2.26 7.77 6.84
C LEU A 136 -3.07 8.77 6.00
N THR A 137 -3.95 9.54 6.63
CA THR A 137 -4.75 10.56 5.93
C THR A 137 -3.86 11.62 5.31
N ARG A 138 -2.83 12.10 6.03
CA ARG A 138 -1.82 13.03 5.48
C ARG A 138 -1.07 12.43 4.29
N PHE A 139 -0.72 11.13 4.34
CA PHE A 139 -0.02 10.47 3.24
C PHE A 139 -0.91 10.40 1.98
N VAL A 140 -2.17 10.01 2.14
CA VAL A 140 -3.14 9.94 1.05
C VAL A 140 -3.36 11.30 0.40
N THR A 141 -3.46 12.37 1.20
CA THR A 141 -3.80 13.70 0.67
C THR A 141 -2.62 14.42 0.04
N HIS A 142 -1.40 14.25 0.55
CA HIS A 142 -0.27 15.11 0.15
C HIS A 142 0.88 14.40 -0.55
N THR A 143 1.11 13.11 -0.32
CA THR A 143 2.32 12.44 -0.81
C THR A 143 2.04 11.35 -1.83
N LEU A 144 0.90 10.66 -1.74
CA LEU A 144 0.59 9.52 -2.61
C LEU A 144 0.60 9.88 -4.10
N GLU A 145 -0.09 10.95 -4.49
CA GLU A 145 -0.17 11.36 -5.89
C GLU A 145 1.21 11.80 -6.42
N GLY A 146 1.98 12.54 -5.60
CA GLY A 146 3.33 12.96 -5.95
C GLY A 146 4.28 11.78 -6.16
N GLU A 147 4.26 10.79 -5.27
CA GLU A 147 5.10 9.59 -5.40
C GLU A 147 4.71 8.76 -6.62
N VAL A 148 3.42 8.50 -6.87
CA VAL A 148 2.96 7.75 -8.06
C VAL A 148 3.30 8.48 -9.38
N HIS A 149 3.28 9.81 -9.38
CA HIS A 149 3.69 10.59 -10.54
C HIS A 149 5.22 10.58 -10.76
N ALA A 150 6.01 10.47 -9.69
CA ALA A 150 7.47 10.39 -9.78
C ALA A 150 7.97 9.02 -10.29
N LEU A 151 7.17 7.95 -10.19
CA LEU A 151 7.57 6.62 -10.68
C LEU A 151 7.78 6.60 -12.21
N SER A 152 8.83 5.90 -12.63
CA SER A 152 9.05 5.60 -14.04
C SER A 152 8.04 4.56 -14.55
N SER A 153 7.87 4.47 -15.88
CA SER A 153 6.93 3.52 -16.50
C SER A 153 7.25 2.05 -16.21
N LEU A 154 8.51 1.73 -15.89
CA LEU A 154 8.96 0.37 -15.59
C LEU A 154 8.77 -0.01 -14.12
N GLU A 155 8.88 0.96 -13.22
CA GLU A 155 8.69 0.77 -11.77
C GLU A 155 7.22 0.70 -11.37
N LEU A 156 6.32 1.19 -12.24
CA LEU A 156 4.89 1.30 -11.96
C LEU A 156 4.24 -0.04 -11.58
N ASP A 157 4.70 -1.14 -12.17
CA ASP A 157 4.17 -2.48 -11.91
C ASP A 157 4.85 -3.18 -10.72
N VAL A 158 6.04 -2.73 -10.32
CA VAL A 158 6.88 -3.44 -9.33
C VAL A 158 6.84 -2.79 -7.95
N VAL A 159 6.87 -1.45 -7.90
CA VAL A 159 7.04 -0.72 -6.65
C VAL A 159 5.68 -0.29 -6.09
N SER A 160 5.44 -0.53 -4.80
CA SER A 160 4.30 0.05 -4.05
C SER A 160 4.83 1.15 -3.12
N PRO A 161 4.60 2.44 -3.46
CA PRO A 161 5.06 3.56 -2.64
C PRO A 161 4.47 3.53 -1.22
N PHE A 162 3.19 3.18 -1.11
CA PHE A 162 2.53 3.05 0.19
C PHE A 162 3.21 2.01 1.07
N TYR A 163 3.51 0.82 0.54
CA TYR A 163 4.10 -0.25 1.32
C TYR A 163 5.49 0.13 1.85
N GLY A 164 6.33 0.76 1.02
CA GLY A 164 7.64 1.23 1.43
C GLY A 164 7.58 2.31 2.52
N TRP A 165 6.67 3.29 2.37
CA TRP A 165 6.43 4.32 3.37
C TRP A 165 5.93 3.71 4.70
N TRP A 166 4.94 2.81 4.63
CA TRP A 166 4.31 2.18 5.78
C TRP A 166 5.31 1.34 6.58
N LEU A 167 6.11 0.51 5.91
CA LEU A 167 7.15 -0.31 6.56
C LEU A 167 8.14 0.54 7.35
N ASN A 168 8.58 1.66 6.78
CA ASN A 168 9.62 2.50 7.38
C ASN A 168 9.11 3.35 8.54
N LYS A 169 7.86 3.83 8.49
CA LYS A 169 7.35 4.82 9.46
C LYS A 169 6.27 4.29 10.39
N CYS A 170 5.40 3.40 9.92
CA CYS A 170 4.15 3.06 10.60
C CYS A 170 4.12 1.62 11.11
N GLU A 171 4.83 0.68 10.48
CA GLU A 171 4.75 -0.74 10.83
C GLU A 171 5.12 -1.03 12.29
N ARG A 172 6.15 -0.35 12.81
CA ARG A 172 6.56 -0.51 14.21
C ARG A 172 5.47 -0.08 15.19
N GLU A 173 4.89 1.10 14.96
CA GLU A 173 3.82 1.66 15.78
C GLU A 173 2.54 0.82 15.66
N TRP A 174 2.24 0.32 14.47
CA TRP A 174 1.12 -0.60 14.23
C TRP A 174 1.27 -1.91 15.02
N ILE A 175 2.46 -2.54 14.98
CA ILE A 175 2.72 -3.76 15.74
C ILE A 175 2.62 -3.48 17.24
N MET A 176 3.08 -2.31 17.71
CA MET A 176 2.92 -1.90 19.10
C MET A 176 1.44 -1.73 19.47
N ALA A 177 0.64 -1.03 18.67
CA ALA A 177 -0.79 -0.88 18.86
C ALA A 177 -1.51 -2.23 18.90
N TYR A 178 -1.17 -3.14 17.99
CA TYR A 178 -1.74 -4.49 17.97
C TYR A 178 -1.38 -5.30 19.23
N ARG A 179 -0.13 -5.19 19.72
CA ARG A 179 0.27 -5.82 20.98
C ARG A 179 -0.48 -5.24 22.17
N LEU A 180 -0.63 -3.92 22.22
CA LEU A 180 -1.41 -3.22 23.25
C LEU A 180 -2.87 -3.68 23.24
N PHE A 181 -3.52 -3.70 22.07
CA PHE A 181 -4.88 -4.21 21.92
C PHE A 181 -5.04 -5.62 22.46
N ARG A 182 -4.12 -6.52 22.09
CA ARG A 182 -4.14 -7.92 22.53
C ARG A 182 -3.91 -8.06 24.03
N SER A 183 -2.99 -7.28 24.60
CA SER A 183 -2.80 -7.25 26.05
C SER A 183 -4.03 -6.70 26.77
N GLY A 184 -4.67 -5.66 26.24
CA GLY A 184 -5.90 -5.11 26.77
C GLY A 184 -7.03 -6.15 26.79
N LEU A 185 -7.23 -6.87 25.68
CA LEU A 185 -8.24 -7.94 25.61
C LEU A 185 -7.98 -9.05 26.64
N SER A 186 -6.71 -9.35 26.91
CA SER A 186 -6.34 -10.34 27.92
C SER A 186 -6.65 -9.84 29.34
N LEU A 187 -6.37 -8.55 29.60
CA LEU A 187 -6.71 -7.90 30.86
C LEU A 187 -8.23 -7.80 31.06
N PHE A 188 -9.01 -7.54 30.01
CA PHE A 188 -10.47 -7.56 30.07
C PHE A 188 -11.02 -8.92 30.52
N LEU A 189 -10.50 -10.02 29.98
CA LEU A 189 -10.91 -11.36 30.42
C LEU A 189 -10.49 -11.65 31.87
N ALA A 190 -9.33 -11.15 32.29
CA ALA A 190 -8.92 -11.20 33.70
C ALA A 190 -9.82 -10.33 34.59
N GLN A 191 -10.27 -9.17 34.10
CA GLN A 191 -11.21 -8.29 34.78
C GLN A 191 -12.54 -9.01 35.03
N VAL A 192 -13.12 -9.63 34.00
CA VAL A 192 -14.38 -10.39 34.12
C VAL A 192 -14.24 -11.55 35.08
N ALA A 193 -13.10 -12.24 35.06
CA ALA A 193 -12.79 -13.30 36.00
C ALA A 193 -12.75 -12.80 37.46
N LEU A 194 -12.07 -11.68 37.72
CA LEU A 194 -11.99 -11.05 39.05
C LEU A 194 -13.34 -10.47 39.50
N LEU A 195 -14.12 -9.92 38.57
CA LEU A 195 -15.47 -9.43 38.84
C LEU A 195 -16.37 -10.55 39.35
N GLY A 196 -16.26 -11.76 38.78
CA GLY A 196 -16.97 -12.94 39.27
C GLY A 196 -16.67 -13.25 40.73
N TRP A 197 -15.43 -13.09 41.17
CA TRP A 197 -15.05 -13.26 42.58
C TRP A 197 -15.49 -12.11 43.48
N ALA A 198 -15.46 -10.88 42.97
CA ALA A 198 -15.87 -9.69 43.72
C ALA A 198 -17.40 -9.63 43.97
N VAL A 199 -18.20 -10.16 43.03
CA VAL A 199 -19.66 -10.16 43.12
C VAL A 199 -20.21 -11.46 43.69
N PHE A 200 -19.72 -12.61 43.23
CA PHE A 200 -20.23 -13.93 43.63
C PHE A 200 -19.32 -14.65 44.62
N GLY A 201 -18.59 -13.91 45.46
CA GLY A 201 -17.65 -14.49 46.44
C GLY A 201 -18.28 -15.55 47.35
N GLU A 202 -19.57 -15.41 47.67
CA GLU A 202 -20.32 -16.40 48.46
C GLU A 202 -20.67 -17.67 47.65
N TRP A 203 -20.85 -17.54 46.33
CA TRP A 203 -21.22 -18.62 45.43
C TRP A 203 -20.00 -19.12 44.65
N LEU A 204 -19.12 -19.84 45.34
CA LEU A 204 -17.85 -20.38 44.81
C LEU A 204 -17.99 -21.12 43.46
N ALA A 205 -19.09 -21.83 43.24
CA ALA A 205 -19.36 -22.54 41.99
C ALA A 205 -19.55 -21.58 40.79
N ALA A 206 -20.18 -20.43 41.00
CA ALA A 206 -20.40 -19.44 39.94
C ALA A 206 -19.09 -18.73 39.56
N ALA A 207 -18.32 -18.28 40.57
CA ALA A 207 -17.04 -17.61 40.36
C ALA A 207 -16.01 -18.54 39.69
N SER A 208 -15.94 -19.81 40.11
CA SER A 208 -15.08 -20.81 39.47
C SER A 208 -15.48 -21.12 38.03
N CYS A 209 -16.78 -21.19 37.72
CA CYS A 209 -17.25 -21.36 36.34
C CYS A 209 -16.86 -20.17 35.45
N MET A 210 -17.06 -18.93 35.92
CA MET A 210 -16.66 -17.72 35.19
C MET A 210 -15.16 -17.70 34.90
N THR A 211 -14.32 -17.98 35.90
CA THR A 211 -12.87 -18.06 35.67
C THR A 211 -12.48 -19.13 34.67
N ALA A 212 -13.08 -20.33 34.73
CA ALA A 212 -12.79 -21.41 33.80
C ALA A 212 -13.12 -20.99 32.35
N LEU A 213 -14.26 -20.34 32.13
CA LEU A 213 -14.66 -19.81 30.83
C LEU A 213 -13.69 -18.72 30.33
N CYS A 214 -13.27 -17.81 31.21
CA CYS A 214 -12.28 -16.77 30.88
C CYS A 214 -10.91 -17.38 30.53
N VAL A 215 -10.45 -18.40 31.26
CA VAL A 215 -9.19 -19.11 30.98
C VAL A 215 -9.27 -19.86 29.65
N LEU A 216 -10.40 -20.51 29.36
CA LEU A 216 -10.63 -21.16 28.07
C LEU A 216 -10.61 -20.14 26.93
N ALA A 217 -11.27 -18.99 27.09
CA ALA A 217 -11.25 -17.90 26.12
C ALA A 217 -9.83 -17.33 25.90
N LEU A 218 -9.07 -17.10 26.98
CA LEU A 218 -7.67 -16.66 26.92
C LEU A 218 -6.79 -17.68 26.20
N SER A 219 -6.94 -18.96 26.54
CA SER A 219 -6.18 -20.04 25.90
C SER A 219 -6.51 -20.14 24.41
N TYR A 220 -7.77 -19.95 24.02
CA TYR A 220 -8.17 -19.90 22.61
C TYR A 220 -7.52 -18.71 21.89
N LEU A 221 -7.55 -17.52 22.49
CA LEU A 221 -6.92 -16.32 21.93
C LEU A 221 -5.40 -16.49 21.74
N GLU A 222 -4.68 -16.91 22.78
CA GLU A 222 -3.23 -17.06 22.70
C GLU A 222 -2.82 -18.25 21.82
N LEU A 223 -3.49 -19.41 21.92
CA LEU A 223 -3.09 -20.61 21.18
C LEU A 223 -3.53 -20.59 19.72
N ARG A 224 -4.69 -20.04 19.37
CA ARG A 224 -5.18 -20.03 17.97
C ARG A 224 -4.85 -18.74 17.26
N VAL A 225 -5.02 -17.60 17.92
CA VAL A 225 -4.81 -16.29 17.28
C VAL A 225 -3.32 -15.91 17.36
N ALA A 226 -2.61 -16.12 18.46
CA ALA A 226 -1.18 -15.79 18.44
C ALA A 226 -0.36 -16.73 17.53
N SER A 227 -0.69 -18.02 17.48
CA SER A 227 0.09 -19.01 16.71
C SER A 227 -0.05 -18.82 15.19
N ARG A 228 -1.26 -18.57 14.69
CA ARG A 228 -1.51 -18.37 13.26
C ARG A 228 -0.93 -17.06 12.74
N TRP A 229 -0.93 -16.03 13.58
CA TRP A 229 -0.57 -14.68 13.15
C TRP A 229 0.89 -14.32 13.46
N ARG A 230 1.62 -15.14 14.24
CA ARG A 230 3.07 -14.99 14.49
C ARG A 230 3.91 -14.89 13.22
N TYR A 231 3.51 -15.57 12.15
CA TYR A 231 4.23 -15.55 10.88
C TYR A 231 4.03 -14.25 10.08
N LEU A 232 2.91 -13.57 10.28
CA LEU A 232 2.59 -12.32 9.58
C LEU A 232 3.18 -11.07 10.26
N VAL A 233 3.64 -11.19 11.51
CA VAL A 233 4.22 -10.10 12.31
C VAL A 233 5.76 -10.17 12.36
N ARG A 234 6.36 -11.17 11.69
CA ARG A 234 7.82 -11.16 11.51
C ARG A 234 8.16 -10.08 10.49
N PHE A 235 8.91 -9.08 10.96
CA PHE A 235 9.55 -8.10 10.08
C PHE A 235 10.32 -8.85 8.98
N PRO A 236 10.25 -8.39 7.73
CA PRO A 236 11.31 -8.70 6.77
C PRO A 236 12.61 -8.21 7.41
N GLU A 237 13.56 -9.11 7.66
CA GLU A 237 14.89 -8.71 8.10
C GLU A 237 15.43 -7.68 7.10
N PRO A 238 15.99 -6.56 7.57
CA PRO A 238 16.64 -5.62 6.68
C PRO A 238 17.73 -6.38 5.94
N GLN A 239 17.56 -6.55 4.62
CA GLN A 239 18.61 -7.08 3.77
C GLN A 239 19.81 -6.16 3.95
N THR A 240 20.81 -6.65 4.67
CA THR A 240 22.09 -5.97 4.77
C THR A 240 22.60 -5.86 3.33
N PRO A 241 22.90 -4.66 2.80
CA PRO A 241 23.45 -4.54 1.45
C PRO A 241 24.75 -5.35 1.42
N GLY A 242 24.69 -6.49 0.73
CA GLY A 242 25.81 -7.38 0.58
C GLY A 242 26.96 -6.61 -0.04
N SER A 243 28.07 -6.57 0.68
CA SER A 243 29.40 -6.21 0.19
C SER A 243 29.66 -6.85 -1.19
N PRO A 244 30.29 -6.13 -2.14
CA PRO A 244 30.47 -6.58 -3.51
C PRO A 244 31.42 -7.78 -3.54
N THR A 245 30.86 -8.99 -3.51
CA THR A 245 31.65 -10.19 -3.69
C THR A 245 31.88 -10.37 -5.18
N SER A 246 33.02 -9.83 -5.62
CA SER A 246 33.88 -10.33 -6.69
C SER A 246 33.18 -10.95 -7.90
N ALA A 247 33.12 -10.17 -8.97
CA ALA A 247 32.92 -10.66 -10.33
C ALA A 247 33.95 -11.75 -10.64
N ARG A 248 33.55 -13.03 -10.51
CA ARG A 248 34.29 -14.15 -11.08
C ARG A 248 33.96 -14.24 -12.56
N ARG A 249 34.78 -13.58 -13.37
CA ARG A 249 34.90 -13.74 -14.82
C ARG A 249 35.14 -15.23 -15.12
N PRO A 250 34.32 -15.92 -15.93
CA PRO A 250 34.79 -17.12 -16.60
C PRO A 250 35.62 -16.67 -17.81
N ALA A 251 36.93 -16.65 -17.62
CA ALA A 251 37.85 -16.83 -18.73
C ALA A 251 37.79 -18.30 -19.11
N ASP A 252 37.19 -18.61 -20.27
CA ASP A 252 37.55 -19.73 -21.15
C ASP A 252 36.56 -19.75 -22.33
N ALA A 253 36.88 -18.94 -23.34
CA ALA A 253 36.43 -19.17 -24.71
C ALA A 253 37.69 -19.19 -25.58
N SER A 254 38.14 -20.41 -25.87
CA SER A 254 39.22 -20.70 -26.80
C SER A 254 38.80 -20.31 -28.24
N PRO A 255 39.74 -19.89 -29.09
CA PRO A 255 39.44 -19.43 -30.43
C PRO A 255 39.17 -20.61 -31.38
N ILE A 256 38.12 -20.48 -32.18
CA ILE A 256 37.78 -21.37 -33.29
C ILE A 256 38.89 -21.27 -34.35
N PRO A 257 39.50 -22.38 -34.81
CA PRO A 257 40.44 -22.34 -35.91
C PRO A 257 39.67 -22.26 -37.24
N LEU A 258 39.84 -21.14 -37.94
CA LEU A 258 39.60 -21.03 -39.37
C LEU A 258 40.66 -21.85 -40.09
N THR A 259 40.23 -22.83 -40.90
CA THR A 259 41.05 -23.46 -41.94
C THR A 259 40.16 -23.81 -43.15
N PRO A 260 40.78 -23.96 -44.34
CA PRO A 260 40.51 -23.16 -45.54
C PRO A 260 39.41 -23.69 -46.47
#